data_AF-A0A7C5LJP8-F1
#
_entry.id   AF-A0A7C5LJP8-F1
#
_cell.length_a   1.000
_cell.length_b   1.000
_cell.length_c   1.000
_cell.angle_alpha   90.00
_cell.angle_beta   90.00
_cell.angle_gamma   90.00
#
_symmetry.space_group_name_H-M   'P 1'
#
loop_
_entity.id
_entity.type
_entity.pdbx_description
1 polymer ?
#
loop_
_entity_poly.entity_id
_entity_poly.type
_entity_poly.pdbx_seq_one_letter_code
_entity_poly.pdbx_strand_id
1 'polypeptide(L)' 'MIKNQKKFEEFEKNLMRKEKANLKKNIAIFNAMYNEAVKLGIIPMSDPMDGLDIDIKIAKVINSVPKHSKKNSKRTE' A
#
# COMPACT_ATOMS: atom_id res chain seq x y z
N MET A 1 36.46 4.68 -5.78
CA MET A 1 36.72 3.62 -4.79
C MET A 1 36.48 4.21 -3.40
N ILE A 2 35.53 3.67 -2.65
CA ILE A 2 35.16 4.20 -1.33
C ILE A 2 36.30 3.86 -0.36
N LYS A 3 36.85 4.88 0.32
CA LYS A 3 38.04 4.74 1.16
C LYS A 3 37.76 3.97 2.47
N ASN A 4 36.52 3.96 2.94
CA ASN A 4 36.12 3.27 4.16
C ASN A 4 34.69 2.74 4.05
N GLN A 5 34.57 1.48 3.62
CA GLN A 5 33.32 0.77 3.38
C GLN A 5 32.41 0.77 4.62
N LYS A 6 32.98 0.51 5.82
CA LYS A 6 32.20 0.37 7.06
C LYS A 6 31.51 1.67 7.48
N LYS A 7 32.24 2.80 7.42
CA LYS A 7 31.65 4.12 7.74
C LYS A 7 30.57 4.51 6.73
N PHE A 8 30.74 4.12 5.48
CA PHE A 8 29.76 4.38 4.43
C PHE A 8 28.47 3.59 4.64
N GLU A 9 28.57 2.29 4.95
CA GLU A 9 27.41 1.45 5.27
C GLU A 9 26.66 1.93 6.52
N GLU A 10 27.38 2.38 7.55
CA GLU A 10 26.78 2.94 8.76
C GLU A 10 26.04 4.26 8.47
N PHE A 11 26.62 5.11 7.61
CA PHE A 11 25.97 6.33 7.14
C PHE A 11 24.69 6.04 6.36
N GLU A 12 24.72 5.11 5.41
CA GLU A 12 23.53 4.74 4.63
C GLU A 12 22.43 4.15 5.50
N LYS A 13 22.76 3.25 6.44
CA LYS A 13 21.78 2.70 7.39
C LYS A 13 21.14 3.80 8.24
N ASN A 14 21.93 4.77 8.69
CA ASN A 14 21.41 5.90 9.47
C ASN A 14 20.55 6.85 8.62
N LEU A 15 20.88 7.03 7.34
CA LEU A 15 20.07 7.80 6.39
C LEU A 15 18.72 7.11 6.15
N MET A 16 18.72 5.82 5.84
CA MET A 16 17.51 5.02 5.62
C MET A 16 16.57 4.99 6.84
N ARG A 17 17.11 5.02 8.06
CA ARG A 17 16.31 5.10 9.30
C ARG A 17 15.65 6.47 9.50
N LYS A 18 16.28 7.54 9.02
CA LYS A 18 15.78 8.92 9.15
C LYS A 18 14.80 9.28 8.05
N GLU A 19 14.95 8.70 6.87
CA GLU A 19 14.01 8.86 5.78
C GLU A 19 12.67 8.20 6.11
N LYS A 20 11.59 8.99 6.09
CA LYS A 20 10.24 8.44 6.21
C LYS A 20 9.92 7.64 4.95
N ALA A 21 9.48 6.40 5.12
CA ALA A 21 9.01 5.59 4.01
C ALA A 21 7.90 6.33 3.24
N ASN A 22 8.15 6.63 1.96
CA ASN A 22 7.13 7.20 1.10
C ASN A 22 6.19 6.08 0.64
N LEU A 23 5.12 5.86 1.42
CA LEU A 23 4.14 4.81 1.18
C LEU A 23 3.65 4.79 -0.28
N LYS A 24 3.36 5.96 -0.86
CA LYS A 24 2.89 6.07 -2.25
C LYS A 24 3.93 5.54 -3.23
N LYS A 25 5.20 5.93 -3.06
CA LYS A 25 6.31 5.45 -3.89
C LYS A 25 6.52 3.94 -3.73
N ASN A 26 6.47 3.44 -2.49
CA ASN A 26 6.67 2.02 -2.20
C ASN A 26 5.57 1.16 -2.81
N ILE A 27 4.31 1.58 -2.70
CA ILE A 27 3.17 0.89 -3.33
C ILE A 27 3.32 0.90 -4.86
N ALA A 28 3.75 2.02 -5.46
CA ALA A 28 3.94 2.08 -6.90
C ALA A 28 5.02 1.09 -7.39
N ILE A 29 6.14 0.99 -6.67
CA ILE A 29 7.21 0.02 -6.97
C ILE A 29 6.68 -1.41 -6.80
N PHE A 30 6.00 -1.68 -5.68
CA PHE A 30 5.40 -2.99 -5.42
C PHE A 30 4.47 -3.43 -6.55
N ASN A 31 3.53 -2.58 -6.95
CA ASN A 31 2.58 -2.88 -8.02
C ASN A 31 3.28 -3.14 -9.35
N ALA A 32 4.34 -2.39 -9.67
CA ALA A 32 5.12 -2.61 -10.89
C ALA A 32 5.82 -3.98 -10.88
N MET A 33 6.46 -4.34 -9.76
CA MET A 33 7.10 -5.65 -9.61
C MET A 33 6.09 -6.79 -9.65
N TYR A 34 4.94 -6.62 -8.99
CA TYR A 34 3.87 -7.61 -8.99
C TYR A 34 3.34 -7.87 -10.40
N ASN A 35 3.04 -6.81 -11.15
CA ASN A 35 2.57 -6.93 -12.54
C ASN A 35 3.59 -7.66 -13.42
N GLU A 36 4.89 -7.39 -13.23
CA GLU A 36 5.94 -8.09 -13.98
C GLU A 36 6.04 -9.56 -13.60
N ALA A 37 5.98 -9.88 -12.30
CA ALA A 37 6.03 -11.26 -11.82
C ALA A 37 4.81 -12.09 -12.29
N VAL A 38 3.64 -11.45 -12.43
CA VAL A 38 2.45 -12.06 -13.06
C VAL A 38 2.68 -12.30 -14.55
N LYS A 39 3.22 -11.33 -15.29
CA LYS A 39 3.54 -11.50 -16.73
C LYS A 39 4.57 -12.61 -16.97
N LEU A 40 5.54 -12.75 -16.09
CA LEU A 40 6.55 -13.81 -16.12
C LEU A 40 5.98 -15.18 -15.72
N GLY A 41 4.73 -15.26 -15.25
CA GLY A 41 4.09 -16.50 -14.83
C GLY A 41 4.66 -17.10 -13.55
N ILE A 42 5.48 -16.34 -12.81
CA ILE A 42 6.11 -16.78 -11.55
C ILE A 42 5.09 -16.74 -10.42
N ILE A 43 4.29 -15.67 -10.39
CA ILE A 43 3.15 -15.57 -9.49
C ILE A 43 1.96 -16.15 -10.25
N PRO A 44 1.41 -17.29 -9.83
CA PRO A 44 0.18 -17.79 -10.45
C PRO A 44 -0.87 -16.70 -10.28
N MET A 45 -1.43 -16.24 -11.39
CA MET A 45 -2.73 -15.60 -11.36
C MET A 45 -3.65 -16.70 -10.86
N SER A 46 -3.99 -16.68 -9.56
CA SER A 46 -5.11 -17.48 -9.10
C SER A 46 -6.31 -17.11 -9.96
N ASP A 47 -7.23 -18.07 -10.15
CA ASP A 47 -8.46 -17.90 -10.91
C ASP A 47 -8.98 -16.45 -10.76
N PRO A 48 -9.29 -15.72 -11.85
CA PRO A 48 -9.82 -14.36 -11.74
C PRO A 48 -11.03 -14.24 -10.80
N MET A 49 -11.72 -15.34 -10.52
CA MET A 49 -12.83 -15.42 -9.57
C MET A 49 -12.38 -15.61 -8.11
N ASP A 50 -11.12 -15.96 -7.87
CA ASP A 50 -10.56 -16.13 -6.54
C ASP A 50 -10.52 -14.79 -5.80
N GLY A 51 -11.03 -14.79 -4.57
CA GLY A 51 -11.17 -13.58 -3.75
C GLY A 51 -12.39 -12.70 -4.05
N LEU A 52 -13.10 -12.87 -5.18
CA LEU A 52 -14.31 -12.07 -5.47
C LEU A 52 -15.43 -12.30 -4.44
N ASP A 53 -15.57 -13.52 -3.93
CA ASP A 53 -16.55 -13.83 -2.88
C ASP A 53 -16.28 -13.03 -1.60
N ILE A 54 -15.01 -12.82 -1.27
CA ILE A 54 -14.56 -12.04 -0.13
C ILE A 54 -14.87 -10.56 -0.38
N ASP A 55 -14.57 -10.05 -1.56
CA ASP A 55 -14.86 -8.66 -1.95
C ASP A 55 -16.37 -8.37 -1.90
N ILE A 56 -17.21 -9.27 -2.41
CA ILE A 56 -18.67 -9.17 -2.35
C ILE A 56 -19.13 -9.15 -0.88
N LYS A 57 -18.56 -10.01 -0.03
CA LYS A 57 -18.90 -10.06 1.40
C LYS A 57 -18.51 -8.76 2.11
N ILE A 58 -17.32 -8.22 1.85
CA ILE A 58 -16.85 -6.95 2.40
C ILE A 58 -17.75 -5.80 1.94
N ALA A 59 -18.08 -5.74 0.65
CA ALA A 59 -18.97 -4.73 0.09
C ALA A 59 -20.36 -4.76 0.74
N LYS A 60 -20.93 -5.95 0.96
CA LYS A 60 -22.19 -6.13 1.69
C LYS A 60 -22.11 -5.57 3.11
N VAL A 61 -21.04 -5.88 3.84
CA VAL A 61 -20.83 -5.36 5.20
C VAL A 61 -20.71 -3.83 5.19
N ILE A 62 -19.88 -3.24 4.31
CA ILE A 62 -19.73 -1.79 4.20
C ILE A 62 -21.07 -1.11 3.90
N ASN A 63 -21.84 -1.66 2.95
CA ASN A 63 -23.15 -1.11 2.57
C ASN A 63 -24.21 -1.28 3.66
N SER A 64 -24.03 -2.23 4.58
CA SER A 64 -24.94 -2.42 5.73
C SER A 64 -24.73 -1.38 6.84
N VAL A 65 -23.61 -0.65 6.85
CA VAL A 65 -23.34 0.40 7.84
C VAL A 65 -24.03 1.70 7.42
N PRO A 66 -24.90 2.29 8.27
CA PRO A 66 -25.55 3.57 7.97
C PRO A 66 -24.51 4.68 7.81
N LYS A 67 -24.64 5.49 6.75
CA LYS A 67 -23.79 6.68 6.60
C LYS A 67 -24.04 7.63 7.77
N HIS A 68 -22.98 7.95 8.52
CA HIS A 68 -23.08 8.95 9.58
C HIS A 68 -23.38 10.31 8.95
N SER A 69 -24.63 10.76 9.04
CA SER A 69 -25.04 12.09 8.60
C SER A 69 -24.40 13.12 9.51
N LYS A 70 -23.45 13.92 8.99
CA LYS A 70 -22.99 15.12 9.69
C LYS A 70 -24.21 16.05 9.86
N LYS A 71 -24.74 16.17 11.07
CA LYS A 71 -25.68 17.24 11.41
C LYS A 71 -24.93 18.56 11.25
N ASN A 72 -25.32 19.35 10.26
CA ASN A 72 -24.84 20.71 10.07
C ASN A 72 -25.17 21.52 11.33
N SER A 73 -24.13 22.00 12.02
CA SER A 73 -24.24 23.13 12.93
C SER A 73 -24.72 24.33 12.12
N LYS A 74 -26.02 24.65 12.23
CA LYS A 74 -26.53 25.96 11.82
C LYS A 74 -25.95 26.98 12.80
N ARG A 75 -25.08 27.84 12.27
CA ARG A 75 -24.65 29.08 12.92
C ARG A 75 -25.90 29.87 13.33
N THR A 76 -25.93 30.25 14.60
CA THR A 76 -26.78 31.31 15.13
C THR A 76 -26.33 32.63 14.52
N GLU A 77 -27.24 33.32 13.84
CA GLU A 77 -27.24 34.78 13.70
C GLU A 77 -28.15 35.37 14.77
#